data_AF-A0A2E3XVX4-F1
#
_entry.id   AF-A0A2E3XVX4-F1
#
_cell.length_a   1.000
_cell.length_b   1.000
_cell.length_c   1.000
_cell.angle_alpha   90.00
_cell.angle_beta   90.00
_cell.angle_gamma   90.00
#
_symmetry.space_group_name_H-M   'P 1'
#
loop_
_entity.id
_entity.type
_entity.pdbx_description
1 polymer ?
#
loop_
_entity_poly.entity_id
_entity_poly.type
_entity_poly.pdbx_seq_one_letter_code
_entity_poly.pdbx_strand_id
1 'polypeptide(L)'
;MTLKRKYNSLKIILNIEIFLVLLLGVSCSFSETSHKRNELGPNAGFERRRVEEYFVSSGVERYFLPEVPYWANFNEEAQCRRKTSIKFFNMDSLRSSLRLSYEESIHLQLMFNHEIQKLKKDKGVSHIPFDKEEDTFYKVSDRIQAGIRIFRKPSFKRVNIIWIDPYVNNEQELAAKLQEPQMYKGHPVFVSLCMTYVELEEWMKKSGLGQKNIRLMSYELLTPYTNSGKLDTSYHLDFDEVLKNKKKYIYIKKGWNIPSVFNGNFKTQKL
;
A
#
# COMPACT_ATOMS: atom_id res chain seq x y z
N MET A 1 -1.44 18.26 -77.92
CA MET A 1 -0.10 18.91 -77.92
C MET A 1 0.55 18.64 -76.57
N THR A 2 1.19 17.49 -76.39
CA THR A 2 2.66 17.26 -76.47
C THR A 2 3.49 17.95 -75.38
N LEU A 3 4.01 17.10 -74.47
CA LEU A 3 5.40 17.01 -74.03
C LEU A 3 6.08 18.28 -73.45
N LYS A 4 6.18 18.32 -72.11
CA LYS A 4 7.39 18.80 -71.42
C LYS A 4 7.51 18.09 -70.07
N ARG A 5 8.24 16.97 -70.07
CA ARG A 5 9.62 16.84 -69.55
C ARG A 5 9.62 16.74 -68.02
N LYS A 6 9.64 15.52 -67.44
CA LYS A 6 10.84 14.65 -67.33
C LYS A 6 12.09 15.47 -67.01
N TYR A 7 12.27 15.89 -65.76
CA TYR A 7 13.56 16.34 -65.21
C TYR A 7 13.47 16.43 -63.68
N ASN A 8 13.14 15.33 -62.98
CA ASN A 8 13.26 15.32 -61.50
C ASN A 8 13.52 13.94 -60.87
N SER A 9 13.62 12.86 -61.65
CA SER A 9 13.82 11.50 -61.10
C SER A 9 15.25 10.97 -61.19
N LEU A 10 16.24 11.81 -61.53
CA LEU A 10 17.64 11.38 -61.75
C LEU A 10 18.65 11.97 -60.76
N LYS A 11 18.18 12.48 -59.60
CA LYS A 11 19.06 12.97 -58.51
C LYS A 11 18.96 12.17 -57.20
N ILE A 12 18.12 11.15 -57.15
CA ILE A 12 17.88 10.35 -55.93
C ILE A 12 18.70 9.05 -55.92
N ILE A 13 19.24 8.61 -57.06
CA ILE A 13 20.01 7.35 -57.17
C ILE A 13 21.50 7.54 -56.83
N LEU A 14 21.99 8.78 -56.74
CA LEU A 14 23.43 9.05 -56.52
C LEU A 14 23.85 9.25 -55.05
N ASN A 15 22.96 9.04 -54.08
CA ASN A 15 23.24 9.19 -52.64
C ASN A 15 23.22 7.87 -51.85
N ILE A 16 23.02 6.73 -52.52
CA ILE A 16 22.93 5.41 -51.85
C ILE A 16 24.27 4.66 -51.85
N GLU A 17 25.22 5.00 -52.73
CA GLU A 17 26.53 4.32 -52.76
C GLU A 17 27.59 4.90 -51.79
N ILE A 18 27.37 6.10 -51.23
CA ILE A 18 28.32 6.69 -50.25
C ILE A 18 28.05 6.18 -48.82
N PHE A 19 26.88 5.62 -48.53
CA PHE A 19 26.55 5.10 -47.20
C PHE A 19 27.00 3.64 -46.97
N LEU A 20 27.32 2.89 -48.02
CA LEU A 20 27.72 1.48 -47.91
C LEU A 20 29.23 1.25 -47.69
N VAL A 21 30.06 2.28 -47.92
CA VAL A 21 31.53 2.20 -47.75
C VAL A 21 31.98 2.52 -46.31
N LEU A 22 31.09 3.10 -45.48
CA LEU A 22 31.36 3.40 -44.06
C LEU A 22 31.04 2.25 -43.09
N LEU A 23 30.57 1.10 -43.58
CA LEU A 23 30.16 -0.06 -42.77
C LEU A 23 31.14 -1.25 -42.79
N LEU A 24 32.33 -1.13 -43.41
CA LEU A 24 33.29 -2.24 -43.55
C LEU A 24 34.72 -1.92 -43.08
N GLY A 25 34.89 -1.07 -42.07
CA GLY A 25 36.21 -0.57 -41.67
C GLY A 25 36.47 -0.43 -40.18
N VAL A 26 35.99 -1.33 -39.31
CA VAL A 26 36.56 -1.50 -37.96
C VAL A 26 36.56 -2.99 -37.58
N SER A 27 37.45 -3.74 -38.21
CA SER A 27 37.87 -5.07 -37.75
C SER A 27 39.08 -4.95 -36.82
N CYS A 28 39.00 -5.65 -35.70
CA CYS A 28 40.09 -6.27 -34.94
C CYS A 28 41.33 -5.42 -34.62
N SER A 29 41.34 -4.81 -33.43
CA SER A 29 42.58 -4.67 -32.66
C SER A 29 42.54 -5.66 -31.50
N PHE A 30 43.20 -6.79 -31.75
CA PHE A 30 43.61 -7.78 -30.78
C PHE A 30 44.67 -7.12 -29.88
N SER A 31 44.38 -6.91 -28.60
CA SER A 31 45.38 -6.45 -27.64
C SER A 31 45.45 -7.45 -26.49
N GLU A 32 46.58 -8.16 -26.49
CA GLU A 32 47.21 -8.96 -25.45
C GLU A 32 46.54 -8.99 -24.07
N THR A 33 46.07 -10.20 -23.73
CA THR A 33 46.02 -10.72 -22.37
C THR A 33 47.42 -10.73 -21.74
N SER A 34 47.78 -9.66 -21.03
CA SER A 34 48.83 -9.72 -20.02
C SER A 34 48.24 -10.33 -18.74
N HIS A 35 48.46 -11.63 -18.55
CA HIS A 35 48.28 -12.31 -17.27
C HIS A 35 49.30 -11.75 -16.26
N LYS A 36 48.99 -10.62 -15.62
CA LYS A 36 49.59 -10.30 -14.31
C LYS A 36 48.97 -11.23 -13.28
N ARG A 37 49.69 -12.32 -13.00
CA ARG A 37 49.47 -13.18 -11.85
C ARG A 37 49.83 -12.35 -10.61
N ASN A 38 48.87 -11.57 -10.10
CA ASN A 38 49.02 -10.90 -8.82
C ASN A 38 49.07 -11.99 -7.74
N GLU A 39 50.21 -12.08 -7.07
CA GLU A 39 50.39 -12.85 -5.85
C GLU A 39 49.35 -12.40 -4.82
N LEU A 40 48.36 -13.25 -4.55
CA LEU A 40 47.41 -13.04 -3.47
C LEU A 40 48.12 -13.29 -2.14
N GLY A 41 48.70 -12.22 -1.58
CA GLY A 41 48.88 -12.13 -0.13
C GLY A 41 47.52 -12.04 0.58
N PRO A 42 47.41 -12.43 1.86
CA PRO A 42 46.14 -12.55 2.61
C PRO A 42 45.41 -11.23 2.87
N ASN A 43 45.82 -10.12 2.25
CA ASN A 43 45.22 -8.80 2.34
C ASN A 43 44.76 -8.28 0.96
N ALA A 44 44.25 -9.16 0.10
CA ALA A 44 43.56 -8.74 -1.12
C ALA A 44 42.30 -7.94 -0.71
N GLY A 45 42.34 -6.64 -0.98
CA GLY A 45 41.34 -5.66 -0.57
C GLY A 45 39.92 -6.13 -0.85
N PHE A 46 39.18 -6.42 0.21
CA PHE A 46 37.72 -6.49 0.15
C PHE A 46 37.22 -5.06 -0.09
N GLU A 47 37.08 -4.66 -1.36
CA GLU A 47 36.27 -3.50 -1.67
C GLU A 47 34.84 -3.76 -1.15
N ARG A 48 34.27 -2.77 -0.45
CA ARG A 48 32.87 -2.81 -0.07
C ARG A 48 32.05 -2.89 -1.35
N ARG A 49 31.48 -4.06 -1.61
CA ARG A 49 30.54 -4.27 -2.71
C ARG A 49 29.37 -3.31 -2.51
N ARG A 50 29.09 -2.49 -3.53
CA ARG A 50 27.87 -1.66 -3.56
C ARG A 50 26.70 -2.61 -3.71
N VAL A 51 25.94 -2.77 -2.63
CA VAL A 51 24.78 -3.68 -2.58
C VAL A 51 23.73 -3.24 -3.61
N GLU A 52 23.71 -1.95 -3.95
CA GLU A 52 22.85 -1.34 -4.96
C GLU A 52 23.07 -1.88 -6.38
N GLU A 53 24.27 -2.38 -6.71
CA GLU A 53 24.58 -2.90 -8.06
C GLU A 53 24.07 -4.33 -8.29
N TYR A 54 23.65 -5.03 -7.23
CA TYR A 54 23.08 -6.39 -7.29
C TYR A 54 21.60 -6.45 -6.90
N PHE A 55 20.99 -5.31 -6.54
CA PHE A 55 19.56 -5.23 -6.30
C PHE A 55 18.81 -5.18 -7.64
N VAL A 56 18.39 -6.36 -8.12
CA VAL A 56 17.35 -6.43 -9.15
C VAL A 56 16.04 -6.05 -8.48
N SER A 57 15.69 -4.76 -8.55
CA SER A 57 14.43 -4.25 -8.00
C SER A 57 13.25 -4.93 -8.70
N SER A 58 12.27 -5.37 -7.91
CA SER A 58 10.99 -5.95 -8.37
C SER A 58 10.06 -4.93 -9.03
N GLY A 59 10.49 -3.66 -9.15
CA GLY A 59 9.72 -2.56 -9.75
C GLY A 59 8.53 -2.10 -8.91
N VAL A 60 7.95 -2.95 -8.06
CA VAL A 60 6.84 -2.62 -7.14
C VAL A 60 7.29 -1.79 -5.94
N GLU A 61 8.59 -1.85 -5.59
CA GLU A 61 9.18 -1.08 -4.49
C GLU A 61 8.97 0.44 -4.64
N ARG A 62 8.87 0.94 -5.88
CA ARG A 62 8.56 2.35 -6.17
C ARG A 62 7.22 2.83 -5.62
N TYR A 63 6.32 1.90 -5.32
CA TYR A 63 5.02 2.18 -4.73
C TYR A 63 5.05 2.15 -3.20
N PHE A 64 6.16 1.77 -2.58
CA PHE A 64 6.25 1.67 -1.12
C PHE A 64 6.84 2.95 -0.53
N LEU A 65 6.25 3.40 0.58
CA LEU A 65 6.89 4.37 1.45
C LEU A 65 7.93 3.67 2.34
N PRO A 66 8.92 4.41 2.87
CA PRO A 66 9.82 3.88 3.89
C PRO A 66 9.05 3.27 5.07
N GLU A 67 9.54 2.15 5.58
CA GLU A 67 8.92 1.49 6.74
C GLU A 67 9.05 2.38 7.99
N VAL A 68 7.95 2.47 8.75
CA VAL A 68 7.96 3.21 10.02
C VAL A 68 8.66 2.35 11.08
N PRO A 69 9.76 2.81 11.68
CA PRO A 69 10.47 2.03 12.67
C PRO A 69 9.62 1.87 13.94
N TYR A 70 9.82 0.76 14.66
CA TYR A 70 9.04 0.41 15.85
C TYR A 70 8.99 1.54 16.91
N TRP A 71 10.10 2.25 17.11
CA TRP A 71 10.18 3.36 18.08
C TRP A 71 9.28 4.54 17.70
N ALA A 72 9.01 4.75 16.40
CA ALA A 72 8.15 5.81 15.87
C ALA A 72 6.70 5.36 15.63
N ASN A 73 6.41 4.05 15.71
CA ASN A 73 5.07 3.51 15.45
C ASN A 73 4.14 3.59 16.68
N PHE A 74 4.06 4.78 17.27
CA PHE A 74 3.17 5.11 18.38
C PHE A 74 2.01 5.96 17.88
N ASN A 75 0.80 5.65 18.35
CA ASN A 75 -0.39 6.46 18.10
C ASN A 75 -0.77 7.18 19.40
N GLU A 76 -0.62 8.51 19.40
CA GLU A 76 -0.89 9.34 20.58
C GLU A 76 -2.37 9.35 20.96
N GLU A 77 -3.25 9.43 19.96
CA GLU A 77 -4.69 9.55 20.16
C GLU A 77 -5.30 8.30 20.77
N ALA A 78 -4.81 7.13 20.37
CA ALA A 78 -5.20 5.82 20.91
C ALA A 78 -4.29 5.34 22.05
N GLN A 79 -3.28 6.14 22.42
CA GLN A 79 -2.32 5.86 23.50
C GLN A 79 -1.67 4.48 23.41
N CYS A 80 -1.29 4.05 22.19
CA CYS A 80 -0.81 2.69 21.95
C CYS A 80 0.41 2.68 21.03
N ARG A 81 1.27 1.69 21.24
CA ARG A 81 2.34 1.34 20.29
C ARG A 81 1.87 0.17 19.42
N ARG A 82 1.93 0.34 18.11
CA ARG A 82 1.53 -0.72 17.18
C ARG A 82 2.60 -1.81 17.19
N LYS A 83 2.17 -3.06 17.33
CA LYS A 83 3.07 -4.21 17.48
C LYS A 83 3.64 -4.64 16.14
N THR A 84 2.78 -4.70 15.14
CA THR A 84 3.14 -5.10 13.77
C THR A 84 3.51 -3.87 12.95
N SER A 85 4.60 -3.94 12.18
CA SER A 85 4.93 -2.94 11.15
C SER A 85 4.19 -3.27 9.85
N ILE A 86 3.71 -2.24 9.16
CA ILE A 86 3.01 -2.36 7.88
C ILE A 86 3.75 -1.56 6.81
N LYS A 87 3.54 -1.93 5.55
CA LYS A 87 4.02 -1.15 4.41
C LYS A 87 2.93 -0.16 4.00
N PHE A 88 3.26 1.12 4.05
CA PHE A 88 2.42 2.17 3.46
C PHE A 88 2.76 2.35 1.99
N PHE A 89 1.77 2.73 1.18
CA PHE A 89 1.99 2.99 -0.23
C PHE A 89 2.14 4.48 -0.53
N ASN A 90 3.03 4.79 -1.46
CA ASN A 90 3.06 6.05 -2.16
C ASN A 90 1.83 6.10 -3.08
N MET A 91 0.75 6.70 -2.58
CA MET A 91 -0.52 6.72 -3.30
C MET A 91 -0.48 7.57 -4.56
N ASP A 92 0.40 8.57 -4.64
CA ASP A 92 0.57 9.37 -5.86
C ASP A 92 1.10 8.50 -7.00
N SER A 93 2.21 7.80 -6.77
CA SER A 93 2.79 6.85 -7.73
C SER A 93 1.86 5.68 -8.04
N LEU A 94 1.22 5.12 -7.01
CA LEU A 94 0.33 3.96 -7.14
C LEU A 94 -0.92 4.30 -7.97
N ARG A 95 -1.60 5.40 -7.63
CA ARG A 95 -2.85 5.80 -8.29
C ARG A 95 -2.63 6.30 -9.71
N SER A 96 -1.53 7.02 -9.97
CA SER A 96 -1.18 7.44 -11.34
C SER A 96 -0.85 6.24 -12.24
N SER A 97 -0.09 5.26 -11.72
CA SER A 97 0.35 4.11 -12.51
C SER A 97 -0.77 3.09 -12.76
N LEU A 98 -1.61 2.82 -11.76
CA LEU A 98 -2.67 1.81 -11.83
C LEU A 98 -4.07 2.39 -12.04
N ARG A 99 -4.17 3.72 -12.17
CA ARG A 99 -5.43 4.48 -12.35
C ARG A 99 -6.47 4.21 -11.25
N LEU A 100 -5.99 4.03 -10.02
CA LEU A 100 -6.83 3.71 -8.86
C LEU A 100 -7.45 4.96 -8.23
N SER A 101 -8.70 4.82 -7.77
CA SER A 101 -9.33 5.78 -6.88
C SER A 101 -8.70 5.76 -5.47
N TYR A 102 -9.02 6.77 -4.65
CA TYR A 102 -8.61 6.81 -3.24
C TYR A 102 -9.04 5.52 -2.50
N GLU A 103 -10.31 5.14 -2.61
CA GLU A 103 -10.87 3.97 -1.92
C GLU A 103 -10.16 2.67 -2.37
N GLU A 104 -9.88 2.51 -3.66
CA GLU A 104 -9.15 1.36 -4.18
C GLU A 104 -7.71 1.33 -3.65
N SER A 105 -7.03 2.47 -3.60
CA SER A 105 -5.63 2.54 -3.14
C SER A 105 -5.46 2.16 -1.67
N ILE A 106 -6.32 2.67 -0.76
CA ILE A 106 -6.27 2.28 0.66
C ILE A 106 -6.67 0.81 0.85
N HIS A 107 -7.57 0.28 0.02
CA HIS A 107 -7.94 -1.14 0.08
C HIS A 107 -6.85 -2.05 -0.46
N LEU A 108 -6.10 -1.63 -1.48
CA LEU A 108 -4.91 -2.32 -1.94
C LEU A 108 -3.89 -2.40 -0.81
N GLN A 109 -3.62 -1.28 -0.11
CA GLN A 109 -2.74 -1.25 1.05
C GLN A 109 -3.20 -2.19 2.16
N LEU A 110 -4.48 -2.14 2.55
CA LEU A 110 -5.06 -3.04 3.55
C LEU A 110 -4.92 -4.51 3.14
N MET A 111 -5.31 -4.85 1.91
CA MET A 111 -5.30 -6.24 1.46
C MET A 111 -3.89 -6.79 1.29
N PHE A 112 -2.94 -5.98 0.81
CA PHE A 112 -1.54 -6.35 0.71
C PHE A 112 -0.95 -6.66 2.09
N ASN A 113 -1.11 -5.75 3.06
CA ASN A 113 -0.58 -5.96 4.41
C ASN A 113 -1.20 -7.18 5.09
N HIS A 114 -2.50 -7.43 4.88
CA HIS A 114 -3.18 -8.63 5.37
C HIS A 114 -2.60 -9.92 4.79
N GLU A 115 -2.40 -9.99 3.47
CA GLU A 115 -1.82 -11.17 2.81
C GLU A 115 -0.36 -11.39 3.23
N ILE A 116 0.45 -10.34 3.35
CA ILE A 116 1.83 -10.42 3.86
C ILE A 116 1.87 -10.94 5.30
N GLN A 117 1.00 -10.42 6.18
CA GLN A 117 0.93 -10.89 7.57
C GLN A 117 0.51 -12.35 7.66
N LYS A 118 -0.45 -12.79 6.84
CA LYS A 118 -0.82 -14.20 6.75
C LYS A 118 0.34 -15.07 6.29
N LEU A 119 1.02 -14.69 5.22
CA LEU A 119 2.19 -15.43 4.72
C LEU A 119 3.30 -15.55 5.76
N LYS A 120 3.57 -14.48 6.52
CA LYS A 120 4.54 -14.49 7.62
C LYS A 120 4.13 -15.47 8.71
N LYS A 121 2.86 -15.43 9.11
CA LYS A 121 2.29 -16.31 10.14
C LYS A 121 2.32 -17.78 9.72
N ASP A 122 1.88 -18.08 8.50
CA ASP A 122 1.79 -19.46 7.98
C ASP A 122 3.16 -20.11 7.81
N LYS A 123 4.19 -19.32 7.45
CA LYS A 123 5.56 -19.80 7.29
C LYS A 123 6.42 -19.69 8.55
N GLY A 124 5.93 -19.02 9.60
CA GLY A 124 6.70 -18.77 10.82
C GLY A 124 7.94 -17.90 10.59
N VAL A 125 7.89 -16.96 9.63
CA VAL A 125 9.04 -16.11 9.25
C VAL A 125 8.77 -14.64 9.53
N SER A 126 9.82 -13.88 9.84
CA SER A 126 9.74 -12.43 10.07
C SER A 126 9.72 -11.61 8.76
N HIS A 127 10.30 -12.16 7.69
CA HIS A 127 10.50 -11.49 6.41
C HIS A 127 10.00 -12.35 5.24
N ILE A 128 9.46 -11.69 4.22
CA ILE A 128 8.98 -12.31 2.98
C ILE A 128 9.94 -11.89 1.84
N PRO A 129 10.49 -12.84 1.07
CA PRO A 129 11.32 -12.53 -0.09
C PRO A 129 10.63 -11.61 -1.10
N PHE A 130 11.40 -10.75 -1.78
CA PHE A 130 10.87 -9.72 -2.69
C PHE A 130 10.03 -10.27 -3.85
N ASP A 131 10.39 -11.43 -4.40
CA ASP A 131 9.61 -12.11 -5.46
C ASP A 131 8.19 -12.43 -4.99
N LYS A 132 8.03 -12.80 -3.71
CA LYS A 132 6.74 -13.08 -3.10
C LYS A 132 5.98 -11.82 -2.72
N GLU A 133 6.68 -10.76 -2.32
CA GLU A 133 6.04 -9.45 -2.13
C GLU A 133 5.48 -8.92 -3.46
N GLU A 134 6.23 -9.04 -4.54
CA GLU A 134 5.82 -8.64 -5.89
C GLU A 134 4.60 -9.45 -6.39
N ASP A 135 4.66 -10.79 -6.32
CA ASP A 135 3.54 -11.66 -6.68
C ASP A 135 2.27 -11.32 -5.87
N THR A 136 2.43 -11.08 -4.57
CA THR A 136 1.34 -10.68 -3.69
C THR A 136 0.77 -9.32 -4.11
N PHE A 137 1.61 -8.35 -4.45
CA PHE A 137 1.19 -7.02 -4.88
C PHE A 137 0.30 -7.09 -6.14
N TYR A 138 0.75 -7.77 -7.19
CA TYR A 138 -0.02 -7.86 -8.44
C TYR A 138 -1.33 -8.64 -8.25
N LYS A 139 -1.28 -9.77 -7.52
CA LYS A 139 -2.49 -10.54 -7.17
C LYS A 139 -3.51 -9.70 -6.41
N VAL A 140 -3.06 -8.85 -5.48
CA VAL A 140 -3.95 -7.95 -4.73
C VAL A 140 -4.46 -6.82 -5.62
N SER A 141 -3.61 -6.24 -6.46
CA SER A 141 -4.01 -5.23 -7.45
C SER A 141 -5.15 -5.73 -8.35
N ASP A 142 -5.00 -6.92 -8.93
CA ASP A 142 -6.02 -7.53 -9.80
C ASP A 142 -7.35 -7.74 -9.07
N ARG A 143 -7.28 -8.20 -7.82
CA ARG A 143 -8.48 -8.37 -6.96
C ARG A 143 -9.19 -7.04 -6.70
N ILE A 144 -8.44 -5.99 -6.40
CA ILE A 144 -9.00 -4.65 -6.14
C ILE A 144 -9.66 -4.09 -7.39
N GLN A 145 -9.02 -4.21 -8.55
CA GLN A 145 -9.59 -3.80 -9.83
C GLN A 145 -10.85 -4.60 -10.20
N ALA A 146 -10.91 -5.88 -9.80
CA ALA A 146 -12.12 -6.71 -9.90
C ALA A 146 -13.20 -6.37 -8.84
N GLY A 147 -12.99 -5.35 -7.99
CA GLY A 147 -13.93 -4.94 -6.95
C GLY A 147 -13.94 -5.84 -5.70
N ILE A 148 -12.98 -6.77 -5.57
CA ILE A 148 -12.85 -7.64 -4.41
C ILE A 148 -12.11 -6.88 -3.31
N ARG A 149 -12.76 -6.73 -2.14
CA ARG A 149 -12.23 -5.98 -1.00
C ARG A 149 -12.42 -6.75 0.30
N ILE A 150 -11.48 -6.57 1.25
CA ILE A 150 -11.58 -7.12 2.60
C ILE A 150 -12.71 -6.42 3.34
N PHE A 151 -12.60 -5.10 3.50
CA PHE A 151 -13.69 -4.30 4.04
C PHE A 151 -14.74 -4.07 2.95
N ARG A 152 -15.96 -4.55 3.21
CA ARG A 152 -17.12 -4.32 2.34
C ARG A 152 -18.05 -3.32 3.01
N LYS A 153 -18.33 -2.23 2.30
CA LYS A 153 -19.29 -1.20 2.72
C LYS A 153 -20.63 -1.85 3.10
N PRO A 154 -21.18 -1.60 4.30
CA PRO A 154 -22.48 -2.13 4.67
C PRO A 154 -23.59 -1.62 3.73
N SER A 155 -24.59 -2.45 3.43
CA SER A 155 -25.75 -2.05 2.63
C SER A 155 -26.65 -1.05 3.36
N PHE A 156 -26.67 -1.09 4.70
CA PHE A 156 -27.43 -0.19 5.58
C PHE A 156 -27.20 1.29 5.28
N LYS A 157 -28.25 2.11 5.40
CA LYS A 157 -28.16 3.58 5.20
C LYS A 157 -27.36 4.27 6.31
N ARG A 158 -27.44 3.75 7.53
CA ARG A 158 -26.72 4.24 8.71
C ARG A 158 -25.61 3.27 9.09
N VAL A 159 -24.44 3.83 9.40
CA VAL A 159 -23.28 3.11 9.88
C VAL A 159 -22.89 3.65 11.25
N ASN A 160 -22.67 2.74 12.19
CA ASN A 160 -22.21 3.03 13.53
C ASN A 160 -20.71 2.69 13.58
N ILE A 161 -19.88 3.72 13.42
CA ILE A 161 -18.42 3.64 13.49
C ILE A 161 -18.05 3.64 14.97
N ILE A 162 -17.46 2.57 15.46
CA ILE A 162 -17.15 2.39 16.88
C ILE A 162 -15.64 2.33 17.00
N TRP A 163 -15.07 3.32 17.68
CA TRP A 163 -13.65 3.35 17.95
C TRP A 163 -13.34 2.46 19.15
N ILE A 164 -12.63 1.36 18.91
CA ILE A 164 -12.52 0.28 19.90
C ILE A 164 -11.26 0.33 20.76
N ASP A 165 -10.24 1.10 20.36
CA ASP A 165 -8.96 1.10 21.09
C ASP A 165 -9.12 1.43 22.60
N PRO A 166 -10.00 2.37 23.00
CA PRO A 166 -10.28 2.64 24.42
C PRO A 166 -10.93 1.49 25.21
N TYR A 167 -11.34 0.42 24.53
CA TYR A 167 -12.03 -0.75 25.08
C TYR A 167 -11.22 -2.05 24.98
N VAL A 168 -9.99 -2.02 24.43
CA VAL A 168 -9.19 -3.23 24.23
C VAL A 168 -8.90 -3.99 25.53
N ASN A 169 -8.90 -3.30 26.68
CA ASN A 169 -8.72 -3.91 28.00
C ASN A 169 -10.03 -3.98 28.84
N ASN A 170 -11.18 -3.65 28.23
CA ASN A 170 -12.48 -3.68 28.90
C ASN A 170 -13.58 -4.12 27.92
N GLU A 171 -13.46 -5.33 27.41
CA GLU A 171 -14.32 -5.85 26.35
C GLU A 171 -15.77 -6.07 26.82
N GLN A 172 -15.97 -6.34 28.11
CA GLN A 172 -17.31 -6.49 28.70
C GLN A 172 -18.07 -5.16 28.69
N GLU A 173 -17.38 -4.04 28.95
CA GLU A 173 -17.95 -2.69 28.85
C GLU A 173 -18.43 -2.44 27.41
N LEU A 174 -17.58 -2.73 26.41
CA LEU A 174 -17.97 -2.59 25.01
C LEU A 174 -19.14 -3.53 24.66
N ALA A 175 -19.11 -4.78 25.08
CA ALA A 175 -20.18 -5.73 24.82
C ALA A 175 -21.53 -5.25 25.37
N ALA A 176 -21.57 -4.68 26.57
CA ALA A 176 -22.77 -4.07 27.14
C ALA A 176 -23.25 -2.88 26.30
N LYS A 177 -22.32 -2.03 25.85
CA LYS A 177 -22.64 -0.88 24.98
C LYS A 177 -23.20 -1.28 23.62
N LEU A 178 -22.75 -2.39 23.05
CA LEU A 178 -23.27 -2.91 21.79
C LEU A 178 -24.74 -3.37 21.88
N GLN A 179 -25.26 -3.63 23.08
CA GLN A 179 -26.64 -4.02 23.31
C GLN A 179 -27.60 -2.81 23.46
N GLU A 180 -27.09 -1.57 23.42
CA GLU A 180 -27.94 -0.39 23.55
C GLU A 180 -28.84 -0.19 22.30
N PRO A 181 -30.09 0.31 22.46
CA PRO A 181 -31.04 0.49 21.35
C PRO A 181 -30.52 1.32 20.17
N GLN A 182 -29.57 2.23 20.40
CA GLN A 182 -28.98 3.05 19.34
C GLN A 182 -28.08 2.25 18.40
N MET A 183 -27.50 1.14 18.86
CA MET A 183 -26.62 0.28 18.07
C MET A 183 -27.37 -0.46 16.98
N TYR A 184 -28.61 -0.87 17.24
CA TYR A 184 -29.45 -1.57 16.26
C TYR A 184 -29.96 -0.67 15.13
N LYS A 185 -29.83 0.66 15.25
CA LYS A 185 -30.27 1.62 14.21
C LYS A 185 -29.30 1.70 13.02
N GLY A 186 -28.12 1.11 13.12
CA GLY A 186 -27.08 1.16 12.10
C GLY A 186 -26.24 -0.12 12.08
N HIS A 187 -25.44 -0.28 11.04
CA HIS A 187 -24.51 -1.40 10.97
C HIS A 187 -23.22 -1.09 11.74
N PRO A 188 -22.77 -1.96 12.67
CA PRO A 188 -21.55 -1.72 13.43
C PRO A 188 -20.30 -1.90 12.56
N VAL A 189 -19.40 -0.93 12.66
CA VAL A 189 -18.06 -0.96 12.05
C VAL A 189 -17.06 -0.65 13.14
N PHE A 190 -16.24 -1.62 13.51
CA PHE A 190 -15.16 -1.42 14.46
C PHE A 190 -13.96 -0.81 13.76
N VAL A 191 -13.41 0.23 14.37
CA VAL A 191 -12.21 0.91 13.90
C VAL A 191 -11.15 0.85 14.99
N SER A 192 -9.96 0.39 14.61
CA SER A 192 -8.77 0.40 15.46
C SER A 192 -7.66 1.18 14.79
N LEU A 193 -7.02 2.06 15.56
CA LEU A 193 -5.80 2.79 15.25
C LEU A 193 -4.55 2.06 15.73
N CYS A 194 -4.72 1.00 16.52
CA CYS A 194 -3.63 0.26 17.17
C CYS A 194 -3.34 -1.12 16.55
N MET A 195 -4.37 -1.77 16.00
CA MET A 195 -4.32 -3.16 15.55
C MET A 195 -4.41 -3.30 14.03
N THR A 196 -3.62 -4.21 13.47
CA THR A 196 -3.78 -4.65 12.09
C THR A 196 -5.09 -5.41 11.93
N TYR A 197 -5.50 -5.68 10.70
CA TYR A 197 -6.73 -6.42 10.43
C TYR A 197 -6.66 -7.82 11.02
N VAL A 198 -5.50 -8.49 10.92
CA VAL A 198 -5.28 -9.81 11.52
C VAL A 198 -5.36 -9.75 13.05
N GLU A 199 -4.69 -8.78 13.68
CA GLU A 199 -4.73 -8.59 15.14
C GLU A 199 -6.16 -8.27 15.63
N LEU A 200 -6.89 -7.45 14.87
CA LEU A 200 -8.27 -7.09 15.15
C LEU A 200 -9.22 -8.28 15.03
N GLU A 201 -9.06 -9.13 14.02
CA GLU A 201 -9.82 -10.39 13.89
C GLU A 201 -9.55 -11.34 15.07
N GLU A 202 -8.29 -11.43 15.53
CA GLU A 202 -7.93 -12.24 16.68
C GLU A 202 -8.52 -11.69 17.99
N TRP A 203 -8.46 -10.38 18.20
CA TRP A 203 -9.07 -9.72 19.35
C TRP A 203 -10.60 -9.91 19.35
N MET A 204 -11.26 -9.79 18.20
CA MET A 204 -12.69 -10.06 18.06
C MET A 204 -13.09 -11.49 18.45
N LYS A 205 -12.27 -12.48 18.07
CA LYS A 205 -12.50 -13.88 18.45
C LYS A 205 -12.31 -14.09 19.96
N LYS A 206 -11.24 -13.53 20.53
CA LYS A 206 -10.90 -13.67 21.96
C LYS A 206 -11.92 -12.97 22.87
N SER A 207 -12.43 -11.81 22.46
CA SER A 207 -13.41 -11.02 23.21
C SER A 207 -14.85 -11.56 23.18
N GLY A 208 -15.12 -12.60 22.39
CA GLY A 208 -16.49 -13.10 22.17
C GLY A 208 -17.34 -12.18 21.29
N LEU A 209 -16.76 -11.11 20.73
CA LEU A 209 -17.44 -10.15 19.84
C LEU A 209 -17.44 -10.60 18.37
N GLY A 210 -16.85 -11.74 18.05
CA GLY A 210 -16.74 -12.31 16.70
C GLY A 210 -18.07 -12.69 16.01
N GLN A 211 -19.22 -12.19 16.47
CA GLN A 211 -20.51 -12.42 15.83
C GLN A 211 -20.53 -11.88 14.38
N LYS A 212 -21.22 -12.61 13.50
CA LYS A 212 -21.04 -12.61 12.03
C LYS A 212 -21.45 -11.34 11.27
N ASN A 213 -21.58 -10.18 11.89
CA ASN A 213 -22.06 -8.99 11.18
C ASN A 213 -21.45 -7.65 11.62
N ILE A 214 -20.25 -7.66 12.19
CA ILE A 214 -19.46 -6.45 12.46
C ILE A 214 -18.39 -6.33 11.37
N ARG A 215 -18.26 -5.15 10.74
CA ARG A 215 -17.14 -4.89 9.83
C ARG A 215 -15.95 -4.32 10.58
N LEU A 216 -14.77 -4.57 10.05
CA LEU A 216 -13.50 -4.22 10.68
C LEU A 216 -12.72 -3.25 9.81
N MET A 217 -12.23 -2.17 10.41
CA MET A 217 -11.27 -1.24 9.81
C MET A 217 -10.07 -1.16 10.74
N SER A 218 -8.90 -1.55 10.22
CA SER A 218 -7.62 -1.43 10.92
C SER A 218 -6.91 -0.14 10.53
N TYR A 219 -5.84 0.17 11.24
CA TYR A 219 -5.00 1.34 10.95
C TYR A 219 -4.28 1.23 9.60
N GLU A 220 -4.26 0.04 8.97
CA GLU A 220 -3.74 -0.17 7.62
C GLU A 220 -4.51 0.56 6.53
N LEU A 221 -5.71 1.09 6.84
CA LEU A 221 -6.44 1.98 5.93
C LEU A 221 -5.98 3.43 5.99
N LEU A 222 -5.20 3.82 7.02
CA LEU A 222 -4.67 5.17 7.14
C LEU A 222 -3.66 5.46 6.03
N THR A 223 -3.62 6.71 5.60
CA THR A 223 -2.69 7.17 4.58
C THR A 223 -2.28 8.62 4.83
N PRO A 224 -1.04 9.01 4.51
CA PRO A 224 -0.63 10.41 4.54
C PRO A 224 -1.11 11.17 3.29
N TYR A 225 -1.87 10.53 2.39
CA TYR A 225 -2.36 11.16 1.16
C TYR A 225 -3.84 11.50 1.25
N THR A 226 -4.18 12.74 0.91
CA THR A 226 -5.55 13.21 0.74
C THR A 226 -6.29 12.45 -0.37
N ASN A 227 -7.63 12.54 -0.40
CA ASN A 227 -8.44 11.99 -1.48
C ASN A 227 -8.01 12.49 -2.88
N SER A 228 -7.48 13.71 -2.97
CA SER A 228 -6.94 14.32 -4.19
C SER A 228 -5.58 13.76 -4.64
N GLY A 229 -4.92 12.95 -3.81
CA GLY A 229 -3.60 12.37 -4.09
C GLY A 229 -2.43 13.23 -3.59
N LYS A 230 -2.70 14.36 -2.92
CA LYS A 230 -1.65 15.20 -2.32
C LYS A 230 -1.19 14.64 -0.99
N LEU A 231 0.12 14.64 -0.78
CA LEU A 231 0.75 14.30 0.50
C LEU A 231 0.40 15.37 1.55
N ASP A 232 0.08 14.91 2.75
CA ASP A 232 -0.25 15.71 3.93
C ASP A 232 0.75 15.41 5.07
N THR A 233 0.68 16.20 6.14
CA THR A 233 1.56 16.11 7.31
C THR A 233 1.13 15.04 8.31
N SER A 234 -0.08 14.50 8.18
CA SER A 234 -0.64 13.51 9.09
C SER A 234 -1.30 12.35 8.34
N TYR A 235 -1.33 11.18 8.98
CA TYR A 235 -2.09 10.04 8.52
C TYR A 235 -3.57 10.25 8.79
N HIS A 236 -4.42 9.94 7.82
CA HIS A 236 -5.86 10.09 7.98
C HIS A 236 -6.63 9.01 7.21
N LEU A 237 -7.91 8.87 7.55
CA LEU A 237 -8.90 8.07 6.85
C LEU A 237 -10.11 8.95 6.52
N ASP A 238 -10.42 9.08 5.24
CA ASP A 238 -11.58 9.84 4.77
C ASP A 238 -12.85 8.97 4.74
N PHE A 239 -13.67 9.08 5.79
CA PHE A 239 -14.95 8.38 5.87
C PHE A 239 -16.02 8.92 4.91
N ASP A 240 -15.85 10.12 4.34
CA ASP A 240 -16.75 10.64 3.31
C ASP A 240 -16.60 9.86 1.99
N GLU A 241 -15.38 9.45 1.67
CA GLU A 241 -15.12 8.56 0.54
C GLU A 241 -15.39 7.09 0.89
N VAL A 242 -14.79 6.56 1.96
CA VAL A 242 -14.90 5.13 2.31
C VAL A 242 -16.32 4.72 2.65
N LEU A 243 -17.13 5.62 3.21
CA LEU A 243 -18.54 5.40 3.54
C LEU A 243 -19.46 6.38 2.81
N LYS A 244 -19.13 6.70 1.55
CA LYS A 244 -19.94 7.54 0.66
C LYS A 244 -21.42 7.14 0.66
N ASN A 245 -22.29 8.15 0.68
CA ASN A 245 -23.76 8.03 0.72
C ASN A 245 -24.33 7.35 1.98
N LYS A 246 -23.59 7.31 3.10
CA LYS A 246 -24.05 6.76 4.39
C LYS A 246 -24.20 7.86 5.44
N LYS A 247 -25.18 7.70 6.32
CA LYS A 247 -25.29 8.46 7.58
C LYS A 247 -24.31 7.86 8.58
N LYS A 248 -23.28 8.61 8.94
CA LYS A 248 -22.19 8.16 9.81
C LYS A 248 -22.40 8.64 11.23
N TYR A 249 -22.39 7.70 12.16
CA TYR A 249 -22.39 7.97 13.59
C TYR A 249 -21.11 7.42 14.17
N ILE A 250 -20.31 8.28 14.80
CA ILE A 250 -19.09 7.84 15.48
C ILE A 250 -19.34 7.72 16.97
N TYR A 251 -18.94 6.58 17.52
CA TYR A 251 -19.11 6.21 18.90
C TYR A 251 -17.74 6.18 19.56
N ILE A 252 -17.59 7.02 20.59
CA ILE A 252 -16.35 7.22 21.34
C ILE A 252 -16.61 6.97 22.82
N LYS A 253 -15.61 6.44 23.53
CA LYS A 253 -15.69 6.26 24.98
C LYS A 253 -15.82 7.61 25.69
N LYS A 254 -16.66 7.69 26.73
CA LYS A 254 -16.73 8.88 27.58
C LYS A 254 -15.33 9.25 28.12
N GLY A 255 -14.96 10.53 28.00
CA GLY A 255 -13.64 11.04 28.38
C GLY A 255 -12.62 11.09 27.23
N TRP A 256 -12.94 10.49 26.08
CA TRP A 256 -12.10 10.53 24.89
C TRP A 256 -12.65 11.52 23.86
N ASN A 257 -11.75 12.02 23.01
CA ASN A 257 -12.08 12.87 21.86
C ASN A 257 -12.05 12.03 20.58
N ILE A 258 -12.67 12.56 19.52
CA ILE A 258 -12.58 11.94 18.20
C ILE A 258 -11.12 12.05 17.74
N PRO A 259 -10.49 10.95 17.30
CA PRO A 259 -9.18 10.98 16.68
C PRO A 259 -9.13 11.97 15.50
N SER A 260 -8.16 12.87 15.50
CA SER A 260 -7.90 13.83 14.41
C SER A 260 -7.62 13.14 13.08
N VAL A 261 -7.17 11.88 13.12
CA VAL A 261 -7.00 11.04 11.92
C VAL A 261 -8.32 10.64 11.24
N PHE A 262 -9.48 10.86 11.88
CA PHE A 262 -10.78 10.55 11.31
C PHE A 262 -11.37 11.76 10.57
N ASN A 263 -11.26 11.74 9.24
CA ASN A 263 -11.79 12.80 8.38
C ASN A 263 -13.21 12.46 7.92
N GLY A 264 -14.08 13.49 7.86
CA GLY A 264 -15.40 13.41 7.24
C GLY A 264 -16.53 13.94 8.11
N ASN A 265 -17.75 13.87 7.56
CA ASN A 265 -18.96 14.38 8.18
C ASN A 265 -19.66 13.29 8.99
N PHE A 266 -19.55 13.33 10.32
CA PHE A 266 -20.18 12.37 11.23
C PHE A 266 -20.94 13.03 12.38
N LYS A 267 -21.91 12.30 12.92
CA LYS A 267 -22.57 12.63 14.19
C LYS A 267 -21.88 11.89 15.33
N THR A 268 -21.36 12.63 16.29
CA THR A 268 -20.67 12.05 17.45
C THR A 268 -21.68 11.59 18.51
N GLN A 269 -21.42 10.43 19.09
CA GLN A 269 -22.15 9.86 20.22
C GLN A 269 -21.13 9.35 21.23
N LYS A 270 -21.38 9.62 22.51
CA LYS A 270 -20.56 9.06 23.59
C LYS A 270 -21.19 7.74 24.04
N LEU A 271 -20.36 6.71 24.15
CA LEU A 271 -20.69 5.44 24.80
C LEU A 271 -20.43 5.55 26.30
#